data_AF-A0A9D9RYA6-F1
#
_entry.id   AF-A0A9D9RYA6-F1
#
_cell.length_a   1.000
_cell.length_b   1.000
_cell.length_c   1.000
_cell.angle_alpha   90.00
_cell.angle_beta   90.00
_cell.angle_gamma   90.00
#
_symmetry.space_group_name_H-M   'P 1'
#
loop_
_entity.id
_entity.type
_entity.pdbx_description
1 polymer ?
#
loop_
_entity_poly.entity_id
_entity_poly.type
_entity_poly.pdbx_seq_one_letter_code
_entity_poly.pdbx_strand_id
1 'polypeptide(L)' 'MLGLPRGAEWIVILVIVVLLFGPGRIGKLAGELGRSIKSFREGLGNKDEKTEDAEKKDEIK' A
#
# COMPACT_ATOMS: atom_id res chain seq x y z
N MET A 1 0.29 -10.66 -31.48
CA MET A 1 -1.11 -10.38 -31.08
C MET A 1 -1.31 -10.79 -29.63
N LEU A 2 -0.83 -9.99 -28.68
CA LEU A 2 -1.23 -10.12 -27.27
C LEU A 2 -2.32 -9.08 -27.06
N GLY A 3 -3.57 -9.53 -26.94
CA GLY A 3 -4.68 -8.67 -26.55
C GLY A 3 -4.38 -8.12 -25.17
N LEU A 4 -4.00 -6.85 -25.10
CA LEU A 4 -3.77 -6.17 -23.83
C LEU A 4 -5.08 -6.24 -23.03
N PRO A 5 -5.07 -6.84 -21.84
CA PRO A 5 -6.25 -6.92 -20.99
C PRO A 5 -6.79 -5.50 -20.74
N ARG A 6 -8.10 -5.32 -20.94
CA ARG A 6 -8.78 -4.03 -20.86
C ARG A 6 -8.95 -3.55 -19.42
N GLY A 7 -7.87 -3.40 -18.65
CA GLY A 7 -7.85 -2.83 -17.29
C GLY A 7 -8.58 -3.65 -16.21
N ALA A 8 -9.70 -4.29 -16.54
CA ALA A 8 -10.53 -5.09 -15.66
C ALA A 8 -9.81 -6.36 -15.20
N GLU A 9 -9.00 -6.99 -16.05
CA GLU A 9 -8.23 -8.17 -15.63
C GLU A 9 -7.18 -7.84 -14.55
N TRP A 10 -6.62 -6.63 -14.55
CA TRP A 10 -5.68 -6.20 -13.50
C TRP A 10 -6.33 -6.16 -12.12
N ILE A 11 -7.60 -5.75 -12.05
CA ILE A 11 -8.37 -5.73 -10.80
C ILE A 11 -8.56 -7.17 -10.28
N VAL A 12 -8.93 -8.11 -11.16
CA VAL A 12 -9.10 -9.52 -10.79
C VAL A 12 -7.80 -10.11 -10.25
N ILE A 13 -6.67 -9.82 -10.90
CA ILE A 13 -5.35 -10.28 -10.46
C ILE A 13 -5.01 -9.70 -9.08
N LEU A 14 -5.23 -8.40 -8.86
CA LEU A 14 -4.99 -7.77 -7.55
C LEU A 14 -5.85 -8.39 -6.44
N VAL A 15 -7.12 -8.68 -6.71
CA VAL A 15 -8.00 -9.35 -5.75
C VAL A 15 -7.44 -10.73 -5.38
N ILE A 16 -7.01 -11.53 -6.36
CA ILE A 16 -6.42 -12.85 -6.10
C ILE A 16 -5.15 -12.73 -5.25
N VAL A 17 -4.27 -11.77 -5.55
CA VAL A 17 -3.06 -11.52 -4.77
C VAL A 17 -3.42 -11.16 -3.32
N VAL A 18 -4.39 -10.27 -3.10
CA VAL A 18 -4.83 -9.90 -1.74
C VAL A 18 -5.42 -11.09 -0.99
N LEU A 19 -6.14 -11.99 -1.66
CA LEU A 19 -6.68 -13.21 -1.04
C LEU A 19 -5.58 -14.22 -0.67
N LEU A 20 -4.56 -14.39 -1.51
CA LEU A 20 -3.45 -15.32 -1.25
C LEU A 20 -2.55 -14.85 -0.11
N PHE A 21 -2.20 -13.56 -0.09
CA PHE A 21 -1.32 -13.00 0.92
C PHE A 21 -2.08 -12.53 2.17
N GLY A 22 -3.37 -12.26 2.04
CA GLY A 22 -4.23 -11.68 3.06
C GLY A 22 -4.04 -10.15 3.21
N PRO A 23 -5.11 -9.40 3.53
CA PRO A 23 -5.04 -7.95 3.69
C PRO A 23 -4.12 -7.51 4.84
N GLY A 24 -4.03 -8.30 5.92
CA GLY A 24 -3.17 -7.98 7.06
C GLY A 24 -1.66 -8.00 6.74
N ARG A 25 -1.20 -8.95 5.92
CA ARG A 25 0.23 -9.01 5.53
C ARG A 25 0.58 -7.86 4.59
N ILE A 26 -0.28 -7.57 3.61
CA ILE A 26 -0.08 -6.46 2.68
C ILE A 26 -0.12 -5.11 3.41
N GLY A 27 -1.09 -4.91 4.32
CA GLY A 27 -1.19 -3.69 5.13
C GLY A 27 0.02 -3.44 6.02
N LYS A 28 0.52 -4.49 6.69
CA LYS A 28 1.74 -4.40 7.50
C LYS A 28 2.97 -4.03 6.66
N LEU A 29 3.14 -4.69 5.51
CA LEU A 29 4.27 -4.44 4.60
C LEU A 29 4.19 -3.02 4.00
N ALA A 30 3.00 -2.58 3.59
CA ALA A 30 2.77 -1.23 3.08
C ALA A 30 3.00 -0.16 4.15
N GLY A 31 2.62 -0.42 5.41
CA GLY A 31 2.90 0.47 6.53
C GLY A 31 4.39 0.61 6.82
N GLU A 32 5.14 -0.49 6.78
CA GLU A 32 6.60 -0.49 6.93
C GLU A 32 7.29 0.25 5.78
N LEU A 33 6.91 -0.05 4.53
CA LEU A 33 7.43 0.63 3.34
C LEU A 33 7.07 2.12 3.31
N GLY A 34 5.84 2.47 3.70
CA GLY A 34 5.35 3.85 3.75
C GLY A 34 6.14 4.70 4.74
N ARG A 35 6.47 4.15 5.91
CA ARG A 35 7.36 4.81 6.88
C ARG A 35 8.76 5.02 6.31
N SER A 36 9.35 4.01 5.64
CA SER A 36 10.66 4.14 5.00
C SER A 36 10.66 5.20 3.88
N ILE A 37 9.63 5.22 3.04
CA ILE A 37 9.45 6.21 1.98
C ILE A 37 9.24 7.61 2.55
N LYS A 38 8.49 7.74 3.65
CA LYS A 38 8.29 9.01 4.37
C LYS A 38 9.63 9.55 4.88
N SER A 39 10.42 8.74 5.59
CA SER A 39 11.75 9.14 6.07
C SER A 39 12.72 9.46 4.92
N PHE A 40 12.61 8.76 3.79
CA PHE A 40 13.39 9.05 2.59
C PHE A 40 13.03 10.42 1.98
N ARG A 41 11.73 10.75 1.88
CA ARG A 41 11.26 12.05 1.38
C ARG A 41 11.60 13.20 2.33
N GLU A 42 11.50 12.96 3.64
CA GLU A 42 11.91 13.92 4.68
C GLU A 42 13.41 14.21 4.62
N GLY A 43 14.24 13.17 4.42
CA GLY A 43 15.69 13.29 4.27
C GLY A 43 16.13 14.02 3.00
N LEU A 44 15.31 13.99 1.95
CA LEU A 44 15.53 14.76 0.70
C LEU A 44 15.10 16.23 0.81
N GLY A 45 14.69 16.70 1.99
CA GLY A 45 14.42 18.12 2.26
C GLY A 45 12.98 18.57 2.00
N ASN A 46 12.05 17.63 1.76
CA ASN A 46 10.65 17.94 1.49
C ASN A 46 9.83 17.95 2.80
N LYS A 47 10.13 18.92 3.67
CA LYS A 47 9.77 18.94 5.10
C LYS A 47 8.33 19.38 5.42
N ASP A 48 7.51 19.70 4.42
CA ASP A 48 6.26 20.48 4.63
C ASP A 48 4.94 19.78 4.23
N GLU A 49 4.92 18.46 4.01
CA GLU A 49 3.66 17.72 3.89
C GLU A 49 3.44 16.82 5.11
N LYS A 50 2.88 17.45 6.15
CA LYS A 50 2.34 16.80 7.35
C LYS A 50 1.16 15.92 6.95
N THR A 51 1.40 14.66 6.60
CA THR A 51 0.32 13.66 6.51
C THR A 51 0.29 12.84 7.80
N GLU A 52 -0.82 13.06 8.49
CA GLU A 52 -1.24 12.51 9.77
C GLU A 52 -1.43 10.98 9.69
N ASP A 53 -1.00 10.34 10.77
CA ASP A 53 -1.41 9.05 11.33
C ASP A 53 -2.11 8.04 10.41
N ALA A 54 -1.33 7.04 9.98
CA ALA A 54 -1.83 5.69 9.73
C ALA A 54 -1.91 4.87 11.04
N GLU A 55 -2.30 5.49 12.14
CA GLU A 55 -2.58 4.85 13.43
C GLU A 55 -4.07 5.05 13.78
N LYS A 56 -4.97 4.36 13.08
CA LYS A 56 -6.26 4.00 13.67
C LYS A 56 -6.69 2.59 13.29
N LYS A 57 -6.74 1.76 14.34
CA LYS A 57 -7.63 0.60 14.55
C LYS A 57 -7.23 -0.71 13.87
N ASP A 58 -6.22 -1.34 14.46
CA ASP A 58 -6.17 -2.79 14.66
C ASP A 58 -6.93 -3.20 15.96
N GLU A 59 -8.06 -2.53 16.22
CA GLU A 59 -8.90 -2.84 17.38
C GLU A 59 -10.37 -2.85 16.94
N ILE A 60 -10.75 -3.96 16.30
CA ILE A 60 -12.11 -4.51 16.40
C ILE A 60 -11.94 -5.94 16.91
N LYS A 61 -12.05 -6.04 18.24
CA LYS A 61 -12.48 -7.17 19.07
C LYS A 61 -12.53 -8.56 18.44
#